data_AF-A0A969VYF6-F1
#
_entry.id   AF-A0A969VYF6-F1
#
_cell.length_a   1.000
_cell.length_b   1.000
_cell.length_c   1.000
_cell.angle_alpha   90.00
_cell.angle_beta   90.00
_cell.angle_gamma   90.00
#
_symmetry.space_group_name_H-M   'P 1'
#
loop_
_entity.id
_entity.type
_entity.pdbx_description
1 polymer ?
#
loop_
_entity_poly.entity_id
_entity_poly.type
_entity_poly.pdbx_seq_one_letter_code
_entity_poly.pdbx_strand_id
1 'polypeptide(L)'
;VVRFRAFDTGIGFRYELPEQAALQGDVNITEELTQFGVGEKTTMWYTPSDEFNRYEYLTRTAPAGKVDDAHTPATFRNEAGTYFSIHEAALVDYSAMSLDQLRPGNFESKLRSWTGGPKVKTKSPFKSPWRTIQVAPNAVGLINSDIILNLNEPNALGDVSWVEPGKYVGIWWAMHIRDRSWGRDQIHGATTEETKRYIDFAAKHGFAGVLVEGWNIGWDGDWYNNGDLFDFTKPMPDYDLEELGRYAQSKGVRIIGHHETSANITNYENQLGAAMDLMKQVGVRQVKTGYVADAGDAVRIDENGIRRNEWHDSQFMVRHHLKVVQEAAKRQISINAHEPVKDTGLRRTYPNWLAREGARGMEYNAWGTPPNPPEHEAMLAFTRMLAGPMDFTPGIFDLHPNERAPLREDMQRGDPSNRPETTLAKQLALYVVLYSPVQMAADLPENYEAKPEAFQFIKDVEADWEQSIALAGEIGDYIAFARQGRKSKEWFLGAVTDEDARDLSVPLSFLEVGKRYRAQVYRDGPDADWKTNPYAMVIEEKVVTGGESFAVRLAAGGGVAVRFIPVK
;
A
#
# COMPACT_ATOMS: atom_id res chain seq x y z
N VAL A 1 3.31 29.36 -17.95
CA VAL A 1 3.11 28.46 -19.11
C VAL A 1 2.44 27.19 -18.63
N VAL A 2 1.55 26.57 -19.41
CA VAL A 2 1.05 25.21 -19.12
C VAL A 2 1.74 24.24 -20.05
N ARG A 3 2.42 23.23 -19.49
CA ARG A 3 3.10 22.19 -20.26
C ARG A 3 2.21 20.96 -20.31
N PHE A 4 1.98 20.43 -21.51
CA PHE A 4 1.29 19.17 -21.75
C PHE A 4 2.25 18.08 -22.24
N ARG A 5 2.00 16.84 -21.84
CA ARG A 5 2.57 15.61 -22.40
C ARG A 5 1.43 14.67 -22.74
N ALA A 6 1.37 14.23 -23.99
CA ALA A 6 0.39 13.26 -24.46
C ALA A 6 1.07 11.91 -24.69
N PHE A 7 0.44 10.86 -24.17
CA PHE A 7 0.82 9.47 -24.28
C PHE A 7 -0.35 8.71 -24.92
N ASP A 8 -0.09 7.53 -25.47
CA ASP A 8 -1.17 6.68 -25.98
C ASP A 8 -2.17 6.27 -24.88
N THR A 9 -1.73 6.27 -23.62
CA THR A 9 -2.53 5.88 -22.45
C THR A 9 -3.09 7.06 -21.64
N GLY A 10 -2.93 8.30 -22.12
CA GLY A 10 -3.46 9.48 -21.42
C GLY A 10 -2.65 10.76 -21.59
N ILE A 11 -2.96 11.76 -20.77
CA ILE A 11 -2.26 13.05 -20.77
C ILE A 11 -1.78 13.43 -19.36
N GLY A 12 -0.70 14.18 -19.31
CA GLY A 12 -0.24 14.89 -18.12
C GLY A 12 -0.03 16.36 -18.42
N PHE A 13 -0.44 17.26 -17.53
CA PHE A 13 -0.15 18.69 -17.66
C PHE A 13 0.28 19.33 -16.34
N ARG A 14 1.07 20.40 -16.39
CA ARG A 14 1.46 21.17 -15.20
C ARG A 14 1.65 22.66 -15.51
N TYR A 15 1.54 23.48 -14.48
CA TYR A 15 1.89 24.90 -14.55
C TYR A 15 3.38 25.07 -14.32
N GLU A 16 4.03 25.85 -15.18
CA GLU A 16 5.41 26.30 -15.02
C GLU A 16 5.38 27.82 -14.95
N LEU A 17 5.67 28.38 -13.78
CA LEU A 17 5.71 29.82 -13.55
C LEU A 17 7.18 30.28 -13.53
N PRO A 18 7.65 30.95 -14.58
CA PRO A 18 9.03 31.42 -14.65
C PRO A 18 9.24 32.64 -13.74
N GLU A 19 10.52 32.92 -13.48
CA GLU A 19 10.94 34.15 -12.82
C GLU A 19 10.42 35.36 -13.60
N GLN A 20 9.83 36.32 -12.88
CA GLN A 20 9.35 37.57 -13.45
C GLN A 20 9.29 38.66 -12.37
N ALA A 21 9.52 39.91 -12.77
CA ALA A 21 9.64 41.04 -11.85
C ALA A 21 8.42 41.21 -10.92
N ALA A 22 7.21 40.88 -11.40
CA ALA A 22 5.97 40.98 -10.63
C ALA A 22 5.81 39.91 -9.53
N LEU A 23 6.65 38.88 -9.50
CA LEU A 23 6.58 37.75 -8.56
C LEU A 23 7.89 37.55 -7.81
N GLN A 24 8.58 38.64 -7.48
CA GLN A 24 9.76 38.59 -6.62
C GLN A 24 9.34 38.35 -5.16
N GLY A 25 9.96 37.37 -4.51
CA GLY A 25 9.72 37.04 -3.11
C GLY A 25 8.78 35.84 -2.90
N ASP A 26 8.10 35.83 -1.76
CA ASP A 26 7.19 34.75 -1.37
C ASP A 26 5.87 34.83 -2.16
N VAL A 27 5.42 33.68 -2.68
CA VAL A 27 4.16 33.50 -3.38
C VAL A 27 3.29 32.54 -2.58
N ASN A 28 2.09 32.98 -2.25
CA ASN A 28 1.10 32.20 -1.51
C ASN A 28 -0.06 31.84 -2.43
N ILE A 29 -0.17 30.57 -2.79
CA ILE A 29 -1.29 30.06 -3.58
C ILE A 29 -2.44 29.78 -2.62
N THR A 30 -3.54 30.53 -2.80
CA THR A 30 -4.77 30.33 -2.03
C THR A 30 -5.69 29.33 -2.70
N GLU A 31 -5.68 29.25 -4.03
CA GLU A 31 -6.50 28.34 -4.83
C GLU A 31 -5.79 27.93 -6.11
N GLU A 32 -6.14 26.74 -6.62
CA GLU A 32 -5.80 26.28 -7.96
C GLU A 32 -7.10 26.05 -8.74
N LEU A 33 -7.26 26.72 -9.88
CA LEU A 33 -8.51 26.74 -10.65
C LEU A 33 -8.57 25.65 -11.73
N THR A 34 -7.83 24.55 -11.55
CA THR A 34 -7.79 23.46 -12.52
C THR A 34 -9.10 22.69 -12.49
N GLN A 35 -9.74 22.50 -13.64
CA GLN A 35 -11.04 21.82 -13.71
C GLN A 35 -11.04 20.60 -14.63
N PHE A 36 -11.92 19.65 -14.30
CA PHE A 36 -12.15 18.40 -14.99
C PHE A 36 -13.65 18.19 -15.21
N GLY A 37 -14.11 18.50 -16.43
CA GLY A 37 -15.49 18.26 -16.87
C GLY A 37 -15.68 16.82 -17.32
N VAL A 38 -16.23 15.97 -16.46
CA VAL A 38 -16.42 14.53 -16.70
C VAL A 38 -17.85 14.16 -17.11
N GLY A 39 -18.82 15.05 -16.90
CA GLY A 39 -20.25 14.83 -17.18
C GLY A 39 -21.01 14.20 -16.02
N GLU A 40 -22.25 14.64 -15.80
CA GLU A 40 -23.03 14.30 -14.58
C GLU A 40 -23.37 12.81 -14.44
N LYS A 41 -23.54 12.10 -15.55
CA LYS A 41 -23.97 10.69 -15.60
C LYS A 41 -22.83 9.69 -15.62
N THR A 42 -21.59 10.17 -15.74
CA THR A 42 -20.39 9.33 -15.75
C THR A 42 -20.32 8.54 -14.45
N THR A 43 -20.15 7.23 -14.53
CA THR A 43 -19.93 6.39 -13.34
C THR A 43 -18.57 6.73 -12.75
N MET A 44 -18.49 6.93 -11.43
CA MET A 44 -17.29 7.27 -10.69
C MET A 44 -17.09 6.30 -9.53
N TRP A 45 -15.88 5.74 -9.43
CA TRP A 45 -15.38 4.98 -8.29
C TRP A 45 -14.39 5.84 -7.52
N TYR A 46 -14.69 6.12 -6.26
CA TYR A 46 -13.96 7.12 -5.48
C TYR A 46 -13.98 6.83 -3.98
N THR A 47 -13.03 7.41 -3.26
CA THR A 47 -13.12 7.59 -1.81
C THR A 47 -13.34 9.07 -1.51
N PRO A 48 -14.17 9.42 -0.52
CA PRO A 48 -14.35 10.81 -0.12
C PRO A 48 -13.03 11.37 0.42
N SER A 49 -12.81 12.68 0.27
CA SER A 49 -11.58 13.35 0.70
C SER A 49 -11.69 14.11 2.01
N ASP A 50 -12.87 14.57 2.39
CA ASP A 50 -13.09 15.41 3.58
C ASP A 50 -13.48 14.64 4.84
N GLU A 51 -13.45 13.32 4.79
CA GLU A 51 -13.81 12.49 5.95
C GLU A 51 -12.60 12.26 6.87
N PHE A 52 -12.87 11.92 8.14
CA PHE A 52 -11.86 11.92 9.21
C PHE A 52 -10.75 10.87 9.02
N ASN A 53 -11.02 9.75 8.34
CA ASN A 53 -10.11 8.61 8.29
C ASN A 53 -9.20 8.62 7.05
N ARG A 54 -8.81 9.82 6.61
CA ARG A 54 -7.80 10.02 5.55
C ARG A 54 -8.19 9.25 4.28
N TYR A 55 -7.27 8.42 3.75
CA TYR A 55 -7.50 7.58 2.57
C TYR A 55 -8.17 6.23 2.88
N GLU A 56 -8.36 5.85 4.14
CA GLU A 56 -8.80 4.52 4.58
C GLU A 56 -10.34 4.40 4.61
N TYR A 57 -10.93 4.62 3.44
CA TYR A 57 -12.34 4.35 3.17
C TYR A 57 -12.52 3.25 2.13
N LEU A 58 -13.66 2.56 2.20
CA LEU A 58 -14.11 1.71 1.10
C LEU A 58 -14.42 2.58 -0.12
N THR A 59 -14.11 2.06 -1.31
CA THR A 59 -14.44 2.74 -2.56
C THR A 59 -15.96 2.78 -2.74
N ARG A 60 -16.51 3.96 -3.04
CA ARG A 60 -17.92 4.18 -3.33
C ARG A 60 -18.11 4.28 -4.85
N THR A 61 -19.28 3.87 -5.32
CA THR A 61 -19.68 3.98 -6.73
C THR A 61 -20.90 4.88 -6.85
N ALA A 62 -20.82 5.93 -7.67
CA ALA A 62 -21.95 6.84 -7.92
C ALA A 62 -21.86 7.52 -9.30
N PRO A 63 -22.96 8.08 -9.82
CA PRO A 63 -22.87 9.06 -10.90
C PRO A 63 -22.05 10.28 -10.44
N ALA A 64 -21.12 10.74 -11.27
CA ALA A 64 -20.19 11.82 -10.95
C ALA A 64 -20.90 13.10 -10.50
N GLY A 65 -22.07 13.43 -11.06
CA GLY A 65 -22.90 14.57 -10.65
C GLY A 65 -23.56 14.44 -9.27
N LYS A 66 -23.29 13.37 -8.53
CA LYS A 66 -23.75 13.11 -7.15
C LYS A 66 -22.59 12.95 -6.16
N VAL A 67 -21.36 13.21 -6.60
CA VAL A 67 -20.16 13.12 -5.78
C VAL A 67 -19.72 14.53 -5.44
N ASP A 68 -19.71 14.86 -4.15
CA ASP A 68 -19.34 16.18 -3.65
C ASP A 68 -17.81 16.37 -3.71
N ASP A 69 -17.07 15.41 -3.18
CA ASP A 69 -15.61 15.44 -3.13
C ASP A 69 -14.99 14.04 -3.25
N ALA A 70 -13.75 13.98 -3.72
CA ALA A 70 -13.05 12.71 -3.89
C ALA A 70 -11.53 12.84 -3.79
N HIS A 71 -10.90 11.87 -3.13
CA HIS A 71 -9.46 11.65 -3.29
C HIS A 71 -9.14 11.12 -4.69
N THR A 72 -7.86 11.16 -5.06
CA THR A 72 -7.36 10.58 -6.31
C THR A 72 -6.37 9.44 -6.00
N PRO A 73 -6.22 8.40 -6.83
CA PRO A 73 -6.82 8.23 -8.16
C PRO A 73 -8.33 8.04 -8.10
N ALA A 74 -9.06 8.89 -8.83
CA ALA A 74 -10.50 8.79 -9.01
C ALA A 74 -10.75 8.22 -10.39
N THR A 75 -11.50 7.12 -10.47
CA THR A 75 -11.67 6.37 -11.72
C THR A 75 -13.09 6.48 -12.22
N PHE A 76 -13.26 6.54 -13.53
CA PHE A 76 -14.50 6.89 -14.19
C PHE A 76 -14.77 5.98 -15.39
N ARG A 77 -16.05 5.82 -15.71
CA ARG A 77 -16.52 5.25 -16.98
C ARG A 77 -17.64 6.12 -17.54
N ASN A 78 -17.43 6.67 -18.74
CA ASN A 78 -18.47 7.46 -19.40
C ASN A 78 -19.56 6.59 -20.03
N GLU A 79 -20.63 7.21 -20.52
CA GLU A 79 -21.76 6.51 -21.17
C GLU A 79 -21.35 5.76 -22.45
N ALA A 80 -20.23 6.11 -23.07
CA ALA A 80 -19.66 5.41 -24.23
C ALA A 80 -18.81 4.19 -23.85
N GLY A 81 -18.65 3.89 -22.55
CA GLY A 81 -17.86 2.76 -22.06
C GLY A 81 -16.35 3.01 -22.01
N THR A 82 -15.88 4.25 -22.22
CA THR A 82 -14.47 4.60 -22.07
C THR A 82 -14.12 4.77 -20.60
N TYR A 83 -13.03 4.15 -20.18
CA TYR A 83 -12.48 4.26 -18.83
C TYR A 83 -11.43 5.37 -18.77
N PHE A 84 -11.43 6.14 -17.69
CA PHE A 84 -10.40 7.13 -17.43
C PHE A 84 -10.18 7.33 -15.94
N SER A 85 -8.99 7.79 -15.55
CA SER A 85 -8.66 8.05 -14.15
C SER A 85 -7.95 9.39 -14.00
N ILE A 86 -8.38 10.19 -13.03
CA ILE A 86 -7.78 11.50 -12.70
C ILE A 86 -6.89 11.33 -11.47
N HIS A 87 -5.65 11.78 -11.59
CA HIS A 87 -4.66 11.73 -10.53
C HIS A 87 -3.61 12.84 -10.69
N GLU A 88 -2.50 12.75 -9.96
CA GLU A 88 -1.36 13.65 -10.10
C GLU A 88 -0.03 12.89 -10.02
N ALA A 89 1.03 13.47 -10.57
CA ALA A 89 2.37 12.90 -10.55
C ALA A 89 3.43 13.93 -10.10
N ALA A 90 4.47 13.44 -9.43
CA ALA A 90 5.57 14.25 -8.87
C ALA A 90 5.09 15.33 -7.88
N LEU A 91 4.32 14.93 -6.86
CA LEU A 91 3.91 15.81 -5.77
C LEU A 91 5.10 16.15 -4.87
N VAL A 92 5.80 17.23 -5.21
CA VAL A 92 6.98 17.73 -4.48
C VAL A 92 6.76 19.20 -4.13
N ASP A 93 6.96 19.55 -2.86
CA ASP A 93 6.88 20.92 -2.37
C ASP A 93 5.56 21.63 -2.72
N TYR A 94 4.46 20.88 -2.76
CA TYR A 94 3.12 21.37 -3.11
C TYR A 94 2.09 20.63 -2.25
N SER A 95 0.85 21.14 -2.20
CA SER A 95 -0.25 20.49 -1.50
C SER A 95 -0.91 19.45 -2.40
N ALA A 96 -1.36 18.32 -1.85
CA ALA A 96 -2.03 17.29 -2.64
C ALA A 96 -3.36 17.80 -3.21
N MET A 97 -3.74 17.28 -4.36
CA MET A 97 -5.02 17.55 -5.04
C MET A 97 -6.05 16.48 -4.68
N SER A 98 -7.18 16.87 -4.09
CA SER A 98 -8.45 16.17 -4.21
C SER A 98 -9.32 16.83 -5.29
N LEU A 99 -10.48 16.26 -5.57
CA LEU A 99 -11.48 16.78 -6.48
C LEU A 99 -12.67 17.31 -5.67
N ASP A 100 -13.16 18.50 -6.01
CA ASP A 100 -14.33 19.11 -5.39
C ASP A 100 -15.33 19.49 -6.48
N GLN A 101 -16.58 19.12 -6.30
CA GLN A 101 -17.60 19.33 -7.32
C GLN A 101 -18.09 20.78 -7.32
N LEU A 102 -17.72 21.51 -8.38
CA LEU A 102 -18.19 22.88 -8.58
C LEU A 102 -19.62 22.93 -9.14
N ARG A 103 -19.90 22.06 -10.12
CA ARG A 103 -21.22 21.85 -10.75
C ARG A 103 -21.38 20.37 -11.07
N PRO A 104 -22.60 19.82 -11.23
CA PRO A 104 -22.79 18.41 -11.52
C PRO A 104 -21.89 17.91 -12.67
N GLY A 105 -20.95 17.01 -12.36
CA GLY A 105 -20.00 16.44 -13.33
C GLY A 105 -18.84 17.35 -13.75
N ASN A 106 -18.60 18.47 -13.08
CA ASN A 106 -17.42 19.32 -13.24
C ASN A 106 -16.69 19.49 -11.91
N PHE A 107 -15.49 18.93 -11.81
CA PHE A 107 -14.66 18.99 -10.61
C PHE A 107 -13.58 20.06 -10.74
N GLU A 108 -13.30 20.76 -9.65
CA GLU A 108 -12.14 21.63 -9.50
C GLU A 108 -11.10 20.97 -8.59
N SER A 109 -9.82 21.30 -8.80
CA SER A 109 -8.74 20.86 -7.92
C SER A 109 -8.88 21.48 -6.53
N LYS A 110 -9.00 20.65 -5.51
CA LYS A 110 -9.04 21.06 -4.11
C LYS A 110 -7.72 20.73 -3.44
N LEU A 111 -6.94 21.76 -3.16
CA LEU A 111 -5.71 21.63 -2.38
C LEU A 111 -6.01 21.78 -0.88
N ARG A 112 -5.20 21.14 -0.02
CA ARG A 112 -5.24 21.37 1.43
C ARG A 112 -4.47 22.63 1.82
N SER A 113 -5.00 23.39 2.77
CA SER A 113 -4.32 24.53 3.36
C SER A 113 -3.30 24.13 4.41
N TRP A 114 -2.28 24.96 4.60
CA TRP A 114 -1.64 25.09 5.90
C TRP A 114 -2.66 25.62 6.89
N THR A 115 -2.61 25.17 8.14
CA THR A 115 -3.52 25.69 9.16
C THR A 115 -3.36 27.20 9.36
N GLY A 116 -4.45 27.94 9.15
CA GLY A 116 -4.50 29.41 9.20
C GLY A 116 -3.73 30.10 8.06
N GLY A 117 -3.34 29.39 7.00
CA GLY A 117 -2.47 29.89 5.95
C GLY A 117 -2.92 29.53 4.52
N PRO A 118 -2.06 29.79 3.53
CA PRO A 118 -2.34 29.46 2.13
C PRO A 118 -2.30 27.95 1.88
N LYS A 119 -2.72 27.52 0.69
CA LYS A 119 -2.63 26.13 0.23
C LYS A 119 -1.21 25.73 -0.14
N VAL A 120 -0.45 26.65 -0.73
CA VAL A 120 0.96 26.43 -1.03
C VAL A 120 1.75 27.71 -0.75
N LYS A 121 2.86 27.57 -0.02
CA LYS A 121 3.89 28.59 0.19
C LYS A 121 5.06 28.29 -0.75
N THR A 122 5.36 29.16 -1.70
CA THR A 122 6.39 28.94 -2.73
C THR A 122 7.11 30.24 -3.13
N LYS A 123 8.05 30.17 -4.09
CA LYS A 123 8.76 31.31 -4.68
C LYS A 123 8.88 31.09 -6.19
N SER A 124 8.96 32.17 -6.97
CA SER A 124 9.26 32.06 -8.40
C SER A 124 10.77 31.82 -8.63
N PRO A 125 11.18 30.96 -9.59
CA PRO A 125 10.34 30.09 -10.43
C PRO A 125 9.83 28.85 -9.69
N PHE A 126 8.61 28.41 -10.01
CA PHE A 126 8.07 27.15 -9.49
C PHE A 126 7.29 26.36 -10.55
N LYS A 127 7.01 25.09 -10.24
CA LYS A 127 6.16 24.21 -11.03
C LYS A 127 5.10 23.58 -10.13
N SER A 128 3.88 23.43 -10.62
CA SER A 128 2.93 22.53 -9.96
C SER A 128 3.36 21.08 -10.18
N PRO A 129 2.86 20.13 -9.37
CA PRO A 129 2.79 18.73 -9.75
C PRO A 129 2.07 18.57 -11.10
N TRP A 130 2.28 17.45 -11.76
CA TRP A 130 1.50 17.10 -12.94
C TRP A 130 0.09 16.70 -12.54
N ARG A 131 -0.92 17.15 -13.27
CA ARG A 131 -2.28 16.60 -13.24
C ARG A 131 -2.38 15.60 -14.38
N THR A 132 -2.90 14.41 -14.09
CA THR A 132 -2.89 13.29 -15.02
C THR A 132 -4.30 12.81 -15.30
N ILE A 133 -4.56 12.48 -16.56
CA ILE A 133 -5.79 11.84 -17.02
C ILE A 133 -5.37 10.61 -17.82
N GLN A 134 -5.45 9.43 -17.20
CA GLN A 134 -5.31 8.15 -17.92
C GLN A 134 -6.59 7.87 -18.68
N VAL A 135 -6.51 7.30 -19.88
CA VAL A 135 -7.67 6.96 -20.71
C VAL A 135 -7.44 5.62 -21.39
N ALA A 136 -8.45 4.75 -21.36
CA ALA A 136 -8.39 3.44 -22.00
C ALA A 136 -9.78 2.96 -22.47
N PRO A 137 -9.85 2.13 -23.53
CA PRO A 137 -11.11 1.54 -23.97
C PRO A 137 -11.63 0.42 -23.05
N ASN A 138 -10.82 -0.03 -22.08
CA ASN A 138 -11.17 -1.03 -21.08
C ASN A 138 -10.45 -0.75 -19.76
N ALA A 139 -10.94 -1.32 -18.65
CA ALA A 139 -10.44 -1.03 -17.30
C ALA A 139 -8.95 -1.40 -17.13
N VAL A 140 -8.52 -2.56 -17.63
CA VAL A 140 -7.12 -3.03 -17.51
C VAL A 140 -6.12 -2.15 -18.27
N GLY A 141 -6.56 -1.43 -19.31
CA GLY A 141 -5.74 -0.46 -20.01
C GLY A 141 -5.32 0.73 -19.13
N LEU A 142 -6.08 1.05 -18.08
CA LEU A 142 -5.64 2.04 -17.08
C LEU A 142 -4.46 1.50 -16.27
N ILE A 143 -4.54 0.24 -15.85
CA ILE A 143 -3.50 -0.41 -15.02
C ILE A 143 -2.17 -0.54 -15.78
N ASN A 144 -2.22 -0.92 -17.06
CA ASN A 144 -1.03 -1.19 -17.89
C ASN A 144 -0.33 0.10 -18.39
N SER A 145 -0.51 1.23 -17.71
CA SER A 145 0.07 2.53 -18.06
C SER A 145 1.19 2.92 -17.11
N ASP A 146 2.34 3.33 -17.67
CA ASP A 146 3.48 3.85 -16.89
C ASP A 146 3.45 5.38 -16.70
N ILE A 147 2.34 6.05 -17.03
CA ILE A 147 2.29 7.52 -17.09
C ILE A 147 2.73 8.20 -15.79
N ILE A 148 2.33 7.66 -14.63
CA ILE A 148 2.68 8.22 -13.31
C ILE A 148 4.20 8.20 -13.11
N LEU A 149 4.86 7.08 -13.41
CA LEU A 149 6.33 7.00 -13.35
C LEU A 149 6.99 7.93 -14.38
N ASN A 150 6.50 7.92 -15.63
CA ASN A 150 7.09 8.67 -16.74
C ASN A 150 7.09 10.19 -16.53
N LEU A 151 6.19 10.71 -15.70
CA LEU A 151 6.11 12.13 -15.34
C LEU A 151 7.00 12.56 -14.18
N ASN A 152 7.60 11.62 -13.45
CA ASN A 152 8.56 11.91 -12.38
C ASN A 152 9.97 12.16 -12.91
N GLU A 153 10.77 12.88 -12.14
CA GLU A 153 12.19 13.06 -12.44
C GLU A 153 12.95 11.71 -12.33
N PRO A 154 14.10 11.55 -13.00
CA PRO A 154 14.93 10.35 -12.86
C PRO A 154 15.46 10.14 -11.44
N ASN A 155 15.95 8.94 -11.16
CA ASN A 155 16.60 8.56 -9.90
C ASN A 155 17.66 9.60 -9.47
N ALA A 156 17.47 10.15 -8.26
CA ALA A 156 18.34 11.15 -7.66
C ALA A 156 19.32 10.58 -6.61
N LEU A 157 19.21 9.27 -6.29
CA LEU A 157 20.02 8.61 -5.26
C LEU A 157 21.31 7.97 -5.81
N GLY A 158 21.49 7.93 -7.13
CA GLY A 158 22.63 7.25 -7.75
C GLY A 158 22.53 5.73 -7.60
N ASP A 159 23.56 5.09 -7.04
CA ASP A 159 23.54 3.65 -6.78
C ASP A 159 22.53 3.30 -5.67
N VAL A 160 21.54 2.50 -6.05
CA VAL A 160 20.45 2.02 -5.19
C VAL A 160 20.46 0.49 -5.07
N SER A 161 21.59 -0.17 -5.33
CA SER A 161 21.76 -1.62 -5.15
C SER A 161 21.47 -2.12 -3.73
N TRP A 162 21.46 -1.21 -2.75
CA TRP A 162 21.08 -1.46 -1.36
C TRP A 162 19.56 -1.45 -1.10
N VAL A 163 18.76 -1.03 -2.08
CA VAL A 163 17.29 -1.11 -2.03
C VAL A 163 16.91 -2.52 -2.47
N GLU A 164 16.51 -3.34 -1.50
CA GLU A 164 16.24 -4.77 -1.70
C GLU A 164 14.72 -5.05 -1.59
N PRO A 165 14.02 -5.33 -2.69
CA PRO A 165 12.68 -5.92 -2.65
C PRO A 165 12.70 -7.29 -1.96
N GLY A 166 11.61 -7.65 -1.31
CA GLY A 166 11.53 -8.94 -0.62
C GLY A 166 10.23 -9.18 0.09
N LYS A 167 10.10 -10.39 0.64
CA LYS A 167 8.99 -10.76 1.52
C LYS A 167 9.43 -10.67 2.97
N TYR A 168 8.52 -10.29 3.85
CA TYR A 168 8.78 -10.21 5.29
C TYR A 168 7.61 -10.80 6.10
N VAL A 169 7.89 -11.08 7.38
CA VAL A 169 6.87 -11.42 8.39
C VAL A 169 6.95 -10.37 9.50
N GLY A 170 6.05 -10.39 10.47
CA GLY A 170 6.16 -9.43 11.55
C GLY A 170 5.37 -9.76 12.80
N ILE A 171 5.91 -9.30 13.92
CA ILE A 171 5.16 -9.11 15.15
C ILE A 171 4.29 -7.88 14.90
N TRP A 172 3.07 -8.13 14.41
CA TRP A 172 2.14 -7.13 13.90
C TRP A 172 0.68 -7.58 14.07
N TRP A 173 0.28 -8.62 13.33
CA TRP A 173 -1.11 -9.11 13.30
C TRP A 173 -1.64 -9.51 14.68
N ALA A 174 -0.75 -10.07 15.51
CA ALA A 174 -1.05 -10.43 16.88
C ALA A 174 -1.60 -9.25 17.71
N MET A 175 -1.20 -8.01 17.44
CA MET A 175 -1.73 -6.84 18.13
C MET A 175 -3.11 -6.45 17.60
N HIS A 176 -3.31 -6.47 16.28
CA HIS A 176 -4.62 -6.17 15.68
C HIS A 176 -5.72 -7.15 16.08
N ILE A 177 -5.39 -8.44 16.24
CA ILE A 177 -6.33 -9.48 16.70
C ILE A 177 -6.33 -9.67 18.22
N ARG A 178 -5.57 -8.85 18.96
CA ARG A 178 -5.48 -8.82 20.43
C ARG A 178 -4.96 -10.12 21.07
N ASP A 179 -4.05 -10.82 20.39
CA ASP A 179 -3.19 -11.84 21.01
C ASP A 179 -2.01 -11.23 21.78
N ARG A 180 -1.59 -10.04 21.34
CA ARG A 180 -0.50 -9.27 21.93
C ARG A 180 -0.90 -7.80 22.03
N SER A 181 -0.12 -7.01 22.73
CA SER A 181 -0.21 -5.55 22.79
C SER A 181 1.08 -4.90 22.32
N TRP A 182 0.98 -3.67 21.82
CA TRP A 182 2.15 -2.84 21.56
C TRP A 182 2.79 -2.33 22.86
N GLY A 183 1.98 -1.91 23.84
CA GLY A 183 2.44 -1.51 25.17
C GLY A 183 2.63 -2.70 26.13
N ARG A 184 3.27 -2.47 27.27
CA ARG A 184 3.60 -3.50 28.28
C ARG A 184 2.49 -3.76 29.30
N ASP A 185 1.40 -3.01 29.24
CA ASP A 185 0.25 -3.18 30.13
C ASP A 185 -0.47 -4.52 29.90
N GLN A 186 -0.26 -5.12 28.73
CA GLN A 186 -0.78 -6.43 28.38
C GLN A 186 0.31 -7.43 27.97
N ILE A 187 -0.03 -8.41 27.13
CA ILE A 187 0.96 -9.37 26.64
C ILE A 187 1.78 -8.68 25.55
N HIS A 188 2.88 -8.06 25.94
CA HIS A 188 3.75 -7.32 25.03
C HIS A 188 4.25 -8.20 23.86
N GLY A 189 4.06 -7.71 22.63
CA GLY A 189 4.50 -8.40 21.41
C GLY A 189 6.01 -8.31 21.18
N ALA A 190 6.59 -7.11 21.28
CA ALA A 190 7.98 -6.84 20.95
C ALA A 190 8.94 -7.21 22.08
N THR A 191 9.08 -8.51 22.33
CA THR A 191 10.10 -9.04 23.25
C THR A 191 11.28 -9.63 22.48
N THR A 192 12.43 -9.71 23.14
CA THR A 192 13.63 -10.35 22.58
C THR A 192 13.37 -11.81 22.21
N GLU A 193 12.65 -12.55 23.05
CA GLU A 193 12.33 -13.96 22.81
C GLU A 193 11.43 -14.13 21.59
N GLU A 194 10.31 -13.40 21.53
CA GLU A 194 9.37 -13.52 20.42
C GLU A 194 10.00 -13.07 19.09
N THR A 195 10.82 -12.03 19.13
CA THR A 195 11.53 -11.56 17.92
C THR A 195 12.51 -12.61 17.42
N LYS A 196 13.23 -13.32 18.31
CA LYS A 196 14.09 -14.45 17.91
C LYS A 196 13.29 -15.59 17.28
N ARG A 197 12.09 -15.90 17.80
CA ARG A 197 11.18 -16.90 17.22
C ARG A 197 10.78 -16.52 15.79
N TYR A 198 10.39 -15.27 15.55
CA TYR A 198 10.07 -14.79 14.21
C TYR A 198 11.28 -14.75 13.27
N ILE A 199 12.47 -14.40 13.77
CA ILE A 199 13.73 -14.46 12.98
C ILE A 199 14.00 -15.90 12.53
N ASP A 200 13.85 -16.88 13.43
CA ASP A 200 14.07 -18.28 13.10
C ASP A 200 13.04 -18.79 12.08
N PHE A 201 11.77 -18.38 12.20
CA PHE A 201 10.74 -18.67 11.20
C PHE A 201 11.08 -18.04 9.83
N ALA A 202 11.45 -16.75 9.82
CA ALA A 202 11.84 -16.04 8.61
C ALA A 202 13.01 -16.72 7.91
N ALA A 203 14.06 -17.09 8.65
CA ALA A 203 15.23 -17.78 8.13
C ALA A 203 14.89 -19.17 7.56
N LYS A 204 14.05 -19.94 8.27
CA LYS A 204 13.59 -21.28 7.85
C LYS A 204 12.81 -21.24 6.54
N HIS A 205 12.04 -20.18 6.31
CA HIS A 205 11.10 -20.09 5.19
C HIS A 205 11.52 -19.11 4.08
N GLY A 206 12.67 -18.45 4.21
CA GLY A 206 13.25 -17.61 3.17
C GLY A 206 12.68 -16.19 3.10
N PHE A 207 12.22 -15.64 4.22
CA PHE A 207 11.83 -14.23 4.33
C PHE A 207 13.05 -13.36 4.60
N ALA A 208 13.06 -12.16 4.02
CA ALA A 208 14.17 -11.23 4.11
C ALA A 208 14.23 -10.50 5.45
N GLY A 209 13.09 -10.32 6.12
CA GLY A 209 13.04 -9.57 7.36
C GLY A 209 11.85 -9.85 8.27
N VAL A 210 11.95 -9.28 9.48
CA VAL A 210 10.95 -9.32 10.54
C VAL A 210 10.63 -7.89 10.96
N LEU A 211 9.41 -7.44 10.69
CA LEU A 211 8.86 -6.20 11.27
C LEU A 211 8.55 -6.41 12.75
N VAL A 212 8.88 -5.42 13.59
CA VAL A 212 8.51 -5.44 15.01
C VAL A 212 7.95 -4.09 15.41
N GLU A 213 6.68 -4.06 15.78
CA GLU A 213 6.02 -2.89 16.36
C GLU A 213 5.90 -3.00 17.87
N GLY A 214 5.89 -1.87 18.59
CA GLY A 214 5.90 -1.86 20.07
C GLY A 214 7.30 -1.87 20.69
N TRP A 215 8.37 -1.88 19.88
CA TRP A 215 9.74 -2.08 20.36
C TRP A 215 10.29 -0.93 21.21
N ASN A 216 9.80 0.30 21.03
CA ASN A 216 10.35 1.52 21.60
C ASN A 216 9.50 2.12 22.73
N ILE A 217 10.04 3.04 23.53
CA ILE A 217 9.27 3.74 24.56
C ILE A 217 8.16 4.60 23.91
N GLY A 218 6.95 4.56 24.48
CA GLY A 218 5.82 5.41 24.07
C GLY A 218 4.50 4.66 23.82
N TRP A 219 4.51 3.33 23.81
CA TRP A 219 3.31 2.51 23.52
C TRP A 219 2.43 2.17 24.73
N ASP A 220 2.91 2.39 25.97
CA ASP A 220 2.13 2.09 27.18
C ASP A 220 0.88 2.99 27.26
N GLY A 221 -0.25 2.42 27.64
CA GLY A 221 -1.56 3.08 27.60
C GLY A 221 -2.17 3.16 26.21
N ASP A 222 -2.73 4.33 25.89
CA ASP A 222 -3.40 4.59 24.62
C ASP A 222 -2.44 5.25 23.63
N TRP A 223 -1.74 4.41 22.87
CA TRP A 223 -0.69 4.85 21.95
C TRP A 223 -1.19 5.85 20.89
N TYR A 224 -2.49 5.83 20.54
CA TYR A 224 -3.10 6.80 19.62
C TYR A 224 -2.87 8.25 20.08
N ASN A 225 -2.81 8.47 21.40
CA ASN A 225 -2.64 9.79 22.00
C ASN A 225 -1.20 10.07 22.49
N ASN A 226 -0.25 9.17 22.22
CA ASN A 226 1.10 9.22 22.79
C ASN A 226 2.16 9.86 21.87
N GLY A 227 1.77 10.63 20.85
CA GLY A 227 2.73 11.19 19.88
C GLY A 227 3.88 12.00 20.51
N ASP A 228 3.64 12.66 21.65
CA ASP A 228 4.63 13.41 22.41
C ASP A 228 5.63 12.51 23.19
N LEU A 229 5.27 11.25 23.42
CA LEU A 229 5.97 10.32 24.32
C LEU A 229 6.89 9.34 23.58
N PHE A 230 6.73 9.17 22.27
CA PHE A 230 7.57 8.26 21.51
C PHE A 230 9.03 8.69 21.52
N ASP A 231 9.90 7.76 21.91
CA ASP A 231 11.35 7.86 21.79
C ASP A 231 11.79 6.88 20.70
N PHE A 232 12.29 7.39 19.58
CA PHE A 232 12.70 6.58 18.43
C PHE A 232 14.13 6.05 18.55
N THR A 233 14.78 6.29 19.69
CA THR A 233 16.16 5.89 19.98
C THR A 233 16.27 4.93 21.16
N LYS A 234 15.19 4.71 21.89
CA LYS A 234 15.18 3.93 23.13
C LYS A 234 14.22 2.74 23.07
N PRO A 235 14.74 1.50 23.11
CA PRO A 235 13.90 0.32 23.17
C PRO A 235 13.22 0.16 24.54
N MET A 236 12.14 -0.63 24.57
CA MET A 236 11.54 -1.16 25.79
C MET A 236 12.54 -2.09 26.53
N PRO A 237 12.48 -2.24 27.87
CA PRO A 237 13.46 -3.01 28.64
C PRO A 237 13.56 -4.50 28.28
N ASP A 238 12.52 -5.08 27.70
CA ASP A 238 12.42 -6.48 27.27
C ASP A 238 12.79 -6.69 25.78
N TYR A 239 13.23 -5.63 25.09
CA TYR A 239 13.64 -5.64 23.69
C TYR A 239 15.12 -5.24 23.51
N ASP A 240 16.01 -6.23 23.42
CA ASP A 240 17.44 -6.02 23.19
C ASP A 240 17.72 -5.82 21.69
N LEU A 241 17.55 -4.57 21.22
CA LEU A 241 17.70 -4.20 19.81
C LEU A 241 19.08 -4.57 19.24
N GLU A 242 20.16 -4.44 20.03
CA GLU A 242 21.52 -4.75 19.55
C GLU A 242 21.74 -6.26 19.39
N GLU A 243 21.32 -7.08 20.36
CA GLU A 243 21.34 -8.53 20.24
C GLU A 243 20.47 -9.01 19.09
N LEU A 244 19.28 -8.44 18.91
CA LEU A 244 18.36 -8.81 17.83
C LEU A 244 18.92 -8.46 16.45
N GLY A 245 19.54 -7.28 16.31
CA GLY A 245 20.25 -6.90 15.10
C GLY A 245 21.36 -7.90 14.73
N ARG A 246 22.17 -8.32 15.72
CA ARG A 246 23.20 -9.37 15.52
C ARG A 246 22.60 -10.74 15.21
N TYR A 247 21.56 -11.15 15.93
CA TYR A 247 20.93 -12.46 15.77
C TYR A 247 20.29 -12.60 14.38
N ALA A 248 19.53 -11.59 13.94
CA ALA A 248 18.94 -11.55 12.60
C ALA A 248 20.01 -11.71 11.51
N GLN A 249 21.09 -10.92 11.58
CA GLN A 249 22.19 -10.99 10.61
C GLN A 249 22.87 -12.37 10.60
N SER A 250 23.05 -13.00 11.78
CA SER A 250 23.59 -14.36 11.87
C SER A 250 22.74 -15.43 11.17
N LYS A 251 21.46 -15.14 10.96
CA LYS A 251 20.48 -16.01 10.30
C LYS A 251 20.20 -15.62 8.85
N GLY A 252 20.87 -14.58 8.33
CA GLY A 252 20.60 -14.05 6.99
C GLY A 252 19.28 -13.28 6.86
N VAL A 253 18.72 -12.84 7.99
CA VAL A 253 17.47 -12.07 8.10
C VAL A 253 17.81 -10.65 8.59
N ARG A 254 16.91 -9.67 8.37
CA ARG A 254 17.03 -8.33 8.97
C ARG A 254 15.84 -8.01 9.86
N ILE A 255 16.06 -7.21 10.89
CA ILE A 255 14.97 -6.45 11.51
C ILE A 255 14.50 -5.39 10.51
N ILE A 256 13.19 -5.24 10.40
CA ILE A 256 12.53 -4.11 9.76
C ILE A 256 12.09 -3.18 10.89
N GLY A 257 12.60 -1.96 10.90
CA GLY A 257 12.32 -0.98 11.95
C GLY A 257 10.89 -0.44 11.87
N HIS A 258 10.41 0.11 12.97
CA HIS A 258 9.09 0.75 13.04
C HIS A 258 9.15 2.10 13.75
N HIS A 259 8.63 3.16 13.12
CA HIS A 259 8.49 4.50 13.70
C HIS A 259 7.03 4.98 13.55
N GLU A 260 6.16 4.62 14.49
CA GLU A 260 4.84 5.24 14.65
C GLU A 260 4.99 6.60 15.32
N THR A 261 4.29 7.61 14.82
CA THR A 261 4.40 8.98 15.32
C THR A 261 3.19 9.44 16.11
N SER A 262 2.07 8.72 16.04
CA SER A 262 0.73 9.21 16.37
C SER A 262 0.53 10.64 15.87
N ALA A 263 0.97 10.84 14.63
CA ALA A 263 1.07 12.08 13.88
C ALA A 263 1.75 13.28 14.58
N ASN A 264 2.57 13.10 15.64
CA ASN A 264 3.43 14.18 16.13
C ASN A 264 4.73 14.28 15.33
N ILE A 265 4.66 15.09 14.28
CA ILE A 265 5.71 15.25 13.30
C ILE A 265 6.92 15.99 13.86
N THR A 266 6.70 16.97 14.74
CA THR A 266 7.82 17.70 15.36
C THR A 266 8.62 16.82 16.30
N ASN A 267 7.96 15.98 17.11
CA ASN A 267 8.64 15.02 17.96
C ASN A 267 9.53 14.09 17.13
N TYR A 268 8.97 13.53 16.04
CA TYR A 268 9.71 12.64 15.17
C TYR A 268 10.87 13.33 14.45
N GLU A 269 10.65 14.51 13.85
CA GLU A 269 11.71 15.23 13.13
C GLU A 269 12.88 15.65 14.03
N ASN A 270 12.64 15.94 15.30
CA ASN A 270 13.69 16.24 16.29
C ASN A 270 14.59 15.03 16.57
N GLN A 271 14.06 13.82 16.41
CA GLN A 271 14.76 12.56 16.66
C GLN A 271 15.21 11.84 15.37
N LEU A 272 14.72 12.25 14.20
CA LEU A 272 14.83 11.54 12.92
C LEU A 272 16.27 11.14 12.57
N GLY A 273 17.23 12.06 12.72
CA GLY A 273 18.64 11.77 12.44
C GLY A 273 19.19 10.65 13.32
N ALA A 274 19.01 10.79 14.64
CA ALA A 274 19.49 9.82 15.64
C ALA A 274 18.78 8.47 15.52
N ALA A 275 17.47 8.47 15.27
CA ALA A 275 16.68 7.26 15.05
C ALA A 275 17.19 6.48 13.83
N MET A 276 17.43 7.17 12.71
CA MET A 276 17.95 6.52 11.51
C MET A 276 19.41 6.06 11.67
N ASP A 277 20.23 6.78 12.44
CA ASP A 277 21.59 6.35 12.79
C ASP A 277 21.59 5.07 13.63
N LEU A 278 20.68 4.97 14.62
CA LEU A 278 20.47 3.75 15.40
C LEU A 278 20.04 2.59 14.51
N MET A 279 19.04 2.77 13.65
CA MET A 279 18.59 1.74 12.72
C MET A 279 19.74 1.21 11.85
N LYS A 280 20.55 2.12 11.29
CA LYS A 280 21.74 1.74 10.52
C LYS A 280 22.76 0.97 11.36
N GLN A 281 23.02 1.40 12.60
CA GLN A 281 23.97 0.76 13.51
C GLN A 281 23.62 -0.70 13.78
N VAL A 282 22.34 -1.02 13.95
CA VAL A 282 21.88 -2.40 14.22
C VAL A 282 21.58 -3.21 12.94
N GLY A 283 21.87 -2.65 11.78
CA GLY A 283 21.80 -3.32 10.47
C GLY A 283 20.41 -3.37 9.83
N VAL A 284 19.48 -2.52 10.28
CA VAL A 284 18.17 -2.31 9.65
C VAL A 284 18.38 -1.63 8.29
N ARG A 285 17.60 -2.08 7.29
CA ARG A 285 17.61 -1.52 5.92
C ARG A 285 16.25 -1.06 5.44
N GLN A 286 15.19 -1.35 6.18
CA GLN A 286 13.82 -0.97 5.87
C GLN A 286 13.15 -0.51 7.15
N VAL A 287 12.38 0.58 7.09
CA VAL A 287 11.61 1.10 8.21
C VAL A 287 10.17 1.34 7.76
N LYS A 288 9.23 0.76 8.51
CA LYS A 288 7.81 1.15 8.46
C LYS A 288 7.65 2.44 9.28
N THR A 289 7.06 3.49 8.71
CA THR A 289 6.66 4.70 9.45
C THR A 289 5.14 4.81 9.51
N GLY A 290 4.57 5.32 10.59
CA GLY A 290 3.12 5.56 10.71
C GLY A 290 2.81 6.97 11.21
N TYR A 291 1.63 7.47 10.84
CA TYR A 291 1.16 8.83 11.14
C TYR A 291 -0.30 8.80 11.58
N VAL A 292 -0.62 7.89 12.49
CA VAL A 292 -2.00 7.68 12.95
C VAL A 292 -2.52 8.92 13.68
N ALA A 293 -3.50 9.56 13.06
CA ALA A 293 -4.37 10.59 13.62
C ALA A 293 -5.54 10.81 12.66
N ASP A 294 -6.62 11.40 13.16
CA ASP A 294 -7.70 11.90 12.31
C ASP A 294 -7.17 12.93 11.30
N ALA A 295 -7.85 13.02 10.16
CA ALA A 295 -7.47 13.91 9.07
C ALA A 295 -7.54 15.36 9.55
N GLY A 296 -6.43 16.07 9.40
CA GLY A 296 -6.29 17.43 9.88
C GLY A 296 -5.71 17.55 11.28
N ASP A 297 -5.40 16.43 11.97
CA ASP A 297 -4.84 16.41 13.32
C ASP A 297 -3.33 16.08 13.38
N ALA A 298 -2.62 16.06 12.24
CA ALA A 298 -1.17 15.88 12.28
C ALA A 298 -0.48 17.07 12.96
N VAL A 299 0.29 16.81 14.01
CA VAL A 299 0.82 17.84 14.90
C VAL A 299 2.17 18.35 14.41
N ARG A 300 2.31 19.67 14.34
CA ARG A 300 3.62 20.36 14.36
C ARG A 300 3.68 21.45 15.42
N ILE A 301 4.88 21.74 15.90
CA ILE A 301 5.15 22.94 16.70
C ILE A 301 5.74 23.98 15.76
N ASP A 302 5.12 25.16 15.68
CA ASP A 302 5.61 26.25 14.85
C ASP A 302 6.83 26.98 15.45
N GLU A 303 7.40 27.89 14.68
CA GLU A 303 8.57 28.68 15.06
C GLU A 303 8.41 29.50 16.36
N ASN A 304 7.17 29.70 16.84
CA ASN A 304 6.86 30.40 18.09
C ASN A 304 6.55 29.43 19.24
N GLY A 305 6.76 28.12 19.05
CA GLY A 305 6.44 27.10 20.05
C GLY A 305 4.94 26.75 20.13
N ILE A 306 4.13 27.16 19.14
CA ILE A 306 2.68 26.93 19.17
C ILE A 306 2.35 25.61 18.46
N ARG A 307 1.58 24.75 19.12
CA ARG A 307 1.03 23.52 18.51
C ARG A 307 0.03 23.89 17.41
N ARG A 308 0.24 23.33 16.22
CA ARG A 308 -0.63 23.43 15.05
C ARG A 308 -0.98 22.02 14.60
N ASN A 309 -2.19 21.87 14.10
CA ASN A 309 -2.62 20.65 13.44
C ASN A 309 -2.57 20.89 11.92
N GLU A 310 -2.25 19.88 11.13
CA GLU A 310 -2.09 19.97 9.68
C GLU A 310 -2.75 18.73 9.04
N TRP A 311 -3.13 18.83 7.77
CA TRP A 311 -3.61 17.68 7.00
C TRP A 311 -2.44 16.79 6.56
N HIS A 312 -2.64 15.45 6.57
CA HIS A 312 -1.68 14.45 6.07
C HIS A 312 -1.24 14.66 4.62
N ASP A 313 -2.04 15.38 3.85
CA ASP A 313 -1.82 15.67 2.43
C ASP A 313 -1.67 17.18 2.13
N SER A 314 -1.43 17.99 3.19
CA SER A 314 -0.98 19.38 3.07
C SER A 314 0.46 19.47 2.54
N GLN A 315 0.85 20.66 2.05
CA GLN A 315 2.25 20.91 1.65
C GLN A 315 3.24 20.65 2.81
N PHE A 316 2.85 20.89 4.06
CA PHE A 316 3.69 20.58 5.23
C PHE A 316 4.01 19.09 5.30
N MET A 317 2.99 18.24 5.26
CA MET A 317 3.17 16.79 5.35
C MET A 317 3.84 16.19 4.11
N VAL A 318 3.57 16.73 2.92
CA VAL A 318 4.32 16.38 1.68
C VAL A 318 5.82 16.62 1.85
N ARG A 319 6.20 17.78 2.42
CA ARG A 319 7.62 18.08 2.73
C ARG A 319 8.18 17.12 3.78
N HIS A 320 7.41 16.84 4.83
CA HIS A 320 7.80 15.92 5.89
C HIS A 320 8.12 14.52 5.35
N HIS A 321 7.20 13.90 4.61
CA HIS A 321 7.42 12.56 4.06
C HIS A 321 8.66 12.51 3.17
N LEU A 322 8.86 13.52 2.33
CA LEU A 322 10.06 13.57 1.49
C LEU A 322 11.35 13.75 2.31
N LYS A 323 11.31 14.55 3.40
CA LYS A 323 12.43 14.69 4.34
C LYS A 323 12.79 13.35 4.98
N VAL A 324 11.81 12.57 5.44
CA VAL A 324 12.04 11.23 6.01
C VAL A 324 12.70 10.30 4.99
N VAL A 325 12.20 10.26 3.75
CA VAL A 325 12.75 9.45 2.66
C VAL A 325 14.20 9.82 2.34
N GLN A 326 14.50 11.13 2.27
CA GLN A 326 15.85 11.64 1.98
C GLN A 326 16.82 11.38 3.15
N GLU A 327 16.39 11.56 4.40
CA GLU A 327 17.22 11.27 5.58
C GLU A 327 17.54 9.78 5.72
N ALA A 328 16.58 8.91 5.41
CA ALA A 328 16.77 7.48 5.37
C ALA A 328 17.75 7.06 4.24
N ALA A 329 17.65 7.70 3.07
CA ALA A 329 18.54 7.42 1.94
C ALA A 329 20.02 7.70 2.25
N LYS A 330 20.33 8.76 3.03
CA LYS A 330 21.70 9.05 3.52
C LYS A 330 22.32 7.89 4.31
N ARG A 331 21.48 7.02 4.87
CA ARG A 331 21.85 5.86 5.67
C ARG A 331 21.59 4.54 4.96
N GLN A 332 21.20 4.58 3.69
CA GLN A 332 20.82 3.42 2.89
C GLN A 332 19.72 2.59 3.57
N ILE A 333 18.69 3.30 4.03
CA ILE A 333 17.46 2.77 4.59
C ILE A 333 16.30 3.12 3.65
N SER A 334 15.45 2.13 3.41
CA SER A 334 14.22 2.27 2.64
C SER A 334 13.02 2.47 3.55
N ILE A 335 12.00 3.17 3.03
CA ILE A 335 10.79 3.56 3.77
C ILE A 335 9.58 2.87 3.18
N ASN A 336 8.76 2.31 4.08
CA ASN A 336 7.39 1.91 3.86
C ASN A 336 6.49 2.80 4.73
N ALA A 337 5.65 3.65 4.14
CA ALA A 337 4.90 4.66 4.89
C ALA A 337 3.41 4.26 5.04
N HIS A 338 2.94 4.06 6.26
CA HIS A 338 1.53 4.00 6.64
C HIS A 338 1.02 5.42 6.95
N GLU A 339 -0.30 5.63 6.91
CA GLU A 339 -0.99 6.95 6.87
C GLU A 339 -0.26 8.01 6.02
N PRO A 340 0.16 7.68 4.79
CA PRO A 340 1.06 8.53 4.02
C PRO A 340 0.27 9.62 3.27
N VAL A 341 0.96 10.61 2.71
CA VAL A 341 0.47 11.21 1.47
C VAL A 341 0.37 10.14 0.36
N LYS A 342 -0.64 10.21 -0.50
CA LYS A 342 -0.81 9.28 -1.64
C LYS A 342 0.44 9.16 -2.54
N ASP A 343 0.61 8.02 -3.20
CA ASP A 343 1.68 7.83 -4.18
C ASP A 343 1.44 8.73 -5.40
N THR A 344 2.52 9.26 -5.97
CA THR A 344 2.50 10.09 -7.18
C THR A 344 3.70 9.76 -8.09
N GLY A 345 4.30 8.58 -7.92
CA GLY A 345 5.43 8.05 -8.71
C GLY A 345 6.82 8.43 -8.21
N LEU A 346 6.94 9.07 -7.05
CA LEU A 346 8.24 9.54 -6.53
C LEU A 346 9.24 8.44 -6.24
N ARG A 347 8.80 7.17 -6.18
CA ARG A 347 9.67 5.99 -6.20
C ARG A 347 10.62 5.93 -7.41
N ARG A 348 10.34 6.62 -8.51
CA ARG A 348 11.29 6.78 -9.62
C ARG A 348 12.48 7.67 -9.23
N THR A 349 12.19 8.80 -8.57
CA THR A 349 13.19 9.78 -8.14
C THR A 349 13.93 9.31 -6.90
N TYR A 350 13.21 8.67 -5.97
CA TYR A 350 13.71 8.15 -4.70
C TYR A 350 13.36 6.66 -4.57
N PRO A 351 14.15 5.75 -5.17
CA PRO A 351 13.85 4.31 -5.16
C PRO A 351 13.76 3.66 -3.78
N ASN A 352 14.29 4.31 -2.74
CA ASN A 352 14.17 3.83 -1.37
C ASN A 352 12.79 4.07 -0.75
N TRP A 353 11.88 4.81 -1.40
CA TRP A 353 10.48 4.87 -0.99
C TRP A 353 9.72 3.69 -1.62
N LEU A 354 9.84 2.54 -0.97
CA LEU A 354 9.46 1.23 -1.51
C LEU A 354 7.97 1.09 -1.76
N ALA A 355 7.19 1.35 -0.72
CA ALA A 355 5.75 1.17 -0.70
C ALA A 355 5.13 2.15 0.31
N ARG A 356 3.80 2.15 0.33
CA ARG A 356 3.02 2.88 1.32
C ARG A 356 1.65 2.22 1.46
N GLU A 357 0.94 2.45 2.55
CA GLU A 357 -0.43 1.96 2.68
C GLU A 357 -1.41 2.90 1.96
N GLY A 358 -2.02 3.87 2.66
CA GLY A 358 -2.83 4.93 2.05
C GLY A 358 -4.11 4.44 1.38
N ALA A 359 -4.71 3.39 1.95
CA ALA A 359 -6.04 2.84 1.69
C ALA A 359 -6.30 1.75 2.76
N ARG A 360 -7.55 1.30 2.95
CA ARG A 360 -7.83 0.19 3.89
C ARG A 360 -7.03 -1.06 3.50
N GLY A 361 -6.07 -1.45 4.34
CA GLY A 361 -5.29 -2.68 4.22
C GLY A 361 -5.94 -3.88 4.94
N MET A 362 -5.16 -4.94 5.17
CA MET A 362 -5.61 -6.14 5.88
C MET A 362 -6.00 -5.88 7.33
N GLU A 363 -5.45 -4.86 7.99
CA GLU A 363 -5.77 -4.53 9.39
C GLU A 363 -7.25 -4.29 9.64
N TYR A 364 -7.95 -3.67 8.69
CA TYR A 364 -9.40 -3.44 8.77
C TYR A 364 -10.21 -4.74 8.80
N ASN A 365 -9.63 -5.87 8.36
CA ASN A 365 -10.27 -7.17 8.48
C ASN A 365 -10.18 -7.74 9.91
N ALA A 366 -9.37 -7.17 10.80
CA ALA A 366 -9.36 -7.55 12.22
C ALA A 366 -10.35 -6.74 13.07
N TRP A 367 -10.66 -5.49 12.70
CA TRP A 367 -11.41 -4.57 13.59
C TRP A 367 -12.29 -3.51 12.90
N GLY A 368 -12.37 -3.48 11.57
CA GLY A 368 -12.98 -2.37 10.80
C GLY A 368 -14.47 -2.12 11.00
N THR A 369 -15.24 -3.12 11.43
CA THR A 369 -16.70 -3.10 11.72
C THR A 369 -17.51 -2.16 10.81
N PRO A 370 -17.79 -2.53 9.54
CA PRO A 370 -17.51 -3.84 8.93
C PRO A 370 -16.05 -4.00 8.45
N PRO A 371 -15.58 -5.26 8.25
CA PRO A 371 -14.31 -5.53 7.57
C PRO A 371 -14.35 -5.09 6.10
N ASN A 372 -13.27 -5.34 5.36
CA ASN A 372 -13.27 -5.06 3.92
C ASN A 372 -14.22 -6.06 3.21
N PRO A 373 -15.12 -5.59 2.31
CA PRO A 373 -16.03 -6.45 1.59
C PRO A 373 -15.32 -7.28 0.51
N PRO A 374 -15.96 -8.31 -0.07
CA PRO A 374 -15.34 -9.16 -1.07
C PRO A 374 -14.85 -8.41 -2.32
N GLU A 375 -15.52 -7.34 -2.75
CA GLU A 375 -15.12 -6.52 -3.90
C GLU A 375 -13.84 -5.68 -3.66
N HIS A 376 -13.38 -5.53 -2.42
CA HIS A 376 -12.39 -4.49 -2.05
C HIS A 376 -11.09 -4.56 -2.84
N GLU A 377 -10.46 -5.73 -2.98
CA GLU A 377 -9.20 -5.84 -3.72
C GLU A 377 -9.39 -5.68 -5.23
N ALA A 378 -10.56 -6.05 -5.75
CA ALA A 378 -10.96 -5.78 -7.13
C ALA A 378 -11.25 -4.29 -7.36
N MET A 379 -11.69 -3.53 -6.34
CA MET A 379 -11.77 -2.07 -6.38
C MET A 379 -10.38 -1.43 -6.36
N LEU A 380 -9.54 -1.81 -5.38
CA LEU A 380 -8.20 -1.23 -5.19
C LEU A 380 -7.35 -1.31 -6.47
N ALA A 381 -7.45 -2.42 -7.20
CA ALA A 381 -6.70 -2.65 -8.45
C ALA A 381 -6.89 -1.54 -9.50
N PHE A 382 -8.05 -0.87 -9.53
CA PHE A 382 -8.36 0.18 -10.50
C PHE A 382 -8.51 1.58 -9.88
N THR A 383 -8.27 1.73 -8.58
CA THR A 383 -8.24 3.02 -7.88
C THR A 383 -6.87 3.23 -7.24
N ARG A 384 -6.69 2.83 -5.98
CA ARG A 384 -5.45 3.01 -5.20
C ARG A 384 -4.21 2.49 -5.92
N MET A 385 -4.30 1.35 -6.61
CA MET A 385 -3.15 0.72 -7.27
C MET A 385 -2.71 1.43 -8.55
N LEU A 386 -3.52 2.35 -9.11
CA LEU A 386 -3.09 3.21 -10.21
C LEU A 386 -2.03 4.24 -9.77
N ALA A 387 -1.98 4.57 -8.48
CA ALA A 387 -1.00 5.51 -7.93
C ALA A 387 0.41 4.89 -7.81
N GLY A 388 0.48 3.63 -7.36
CA GLY A 388 1.73 2.95 -7.05
C GLY A 388 1.57 1.81 -6.05
N PRO A 389 2.68 1.17 -5.62
CA PRO A 389 2.65 -0.01 -4.75
C PRO A 389 1.91 0.24 -3.43
N MET A 390 1.27 -0.81 -2.92
CA MET A 390 0.56 -0.79 -1.64
C MET A 390 1.10 -1.89 -0.74
N ASP A 391 1.51 -1.52 0.48
CA ASP A 391 1.74 -2.50 1.53
C ASP A 391 0.39 -2.94 2.13
N PHE A 392 -0.29 -3.86 1.46
CA PHE A 392 -1.63 -4.35 1.84
C PHE A 392 -1.60 -5.37 3.00
N THR A 393 -0.44 -5.94 3.28
CA THR A 393 -0.21 -7.05 4.22
C THR A 393 -1.07 -8.31 3.96
N PRO A 394 -0.95 -8.96 2.79
CA PRO A 394 -1.76 -10.12 2.42
C PRO A 394 -1.38 -11.42 3.19
N GLY A 395 -2.16 -12.48 2.93
CA GLY A 395 -1.76 -13.85 3.28
C GLY A 395 -2.24 -14.32 4.64
N ILE A 396 -3.42 -13.91 5.09
CA ILE A 396 -4.03 -14.45 6.30
C ILE A 396 -4.50 -15.90 6.07
N PHE A 397 -4.05 -16.83 6.91
CA PHE A 397 -4.32 -18.28 6.82
C PHE A 397 -5.32 -18.76 7.86
N ASP A 398 -5.40 -18.09 9.00
CA ASP A 398 -6.53 -18.18 9.93
C ASP A 398 -7.52 -17.04 9.63
N LEU A 399 -8.58 -17.39 8.90
CA LEU A 399 -9.60 -16.46 8.42
C LEU A 399 -10.70 -16.21 9.46
N HIS A 400 -10.58 -16.72 10.69
CA HIS A 400 -11.53 -16.47 11.77
C HIS A 400 -10.82 -16.09 13.07
N PRO A 401 -9.89 -15.12 13.06
CA PRO A 401 -9.02 -14.88 14.21
C PRO A 401 -9.79 -14.40 15.44
N ASN A 402 -10.90 -13.68 15.25
CA ASN A 402 -11.75 -13.15 16.31
C ASN A 402 -12.74 -14.17 16.91
N GLU A 403 -12.88 -15.36 16.32
CA GLU A 403 -13.67 -16.45 16.91
C GLU A 403 -12.88 -17.27 17.94
N ARG A 404 -11.56 -17.08 18.01
CA ARG A 404 -10.68 -17.78 18.96
C ARG A 404 -10.88 -17.25 20.37
N ALA A 405 -10.68 -18.12 21.36
CA ALA A 405 -10.70 -17.71 22.76
C ALA A 405 -9.66 -16.60 23.05
N PRO A 406 -9.97 -15.64 23.94
CA PRO A 406 -9.00 -14.64 24.36
C PRO A 406 -7.88 -15.30 25.18
N LEU A 407 -6.65 -14.78 25.06
CA LEU A 407 -5.51 -15.28 25.82
C LEU A 407 -5.49 -14.77 27.27
N ARG A 408 -6.20 -13.68 27.54
CA ARG A 408 -6.34 -13.05 28.86
C ARG A 408 -7.72 -12.42 29.00
N GLU A 409 -8.25 -12.35 30.22
CA GLU A 409 -9.62 -11.86 30.48
C GLU A 409 -9.84 -10.39 30.05
N ASP A 410 -8.82 -9.56 30.17
CA ASP A 410 -8.82 -8.14 29.78
C ASP A 410 -8.28 -7.90 28.35
N MET A 411 -8.08 -8.96 27.57
CA MET A 411 -7.72 -8.92 26.14
C MET A 411 -8.82 -9.59 25.31
N GLN A 412 -10.04 -9.07 25.43
CA GLN A 412 -11.19 -9.57 24.65
C GLN A 412 -10.98 -9.34 23.16
N ARG A 413 -11.36 -10.33 22.34
CA ARG A 413 -11.33 -10.26 20.88
C ARG A 413 -12.19 -9.13 20.34
N GLY A 414 -11.93 -8.74 19.09
CA GLY A 414 -12.82 -7.85 18.35
C GLY A 414 -14.15 -8.54 18.02
N ASP A 415 -15.02 -7.82 17.29
CA ASP A 415 -16.26 -8.40 16.77
C ASP A 415 -15.93 -9.65 15.90
N PRO A 416 -16.54 -10.83 16.17
CA PRO A 416 -16.31 -12.05 15.39
C PRO A 416 -16.63 -11.92 13.89
N SER A 417 -17.47 -10.95 13.51
CA SER A 417 -17.73 -10.64 12.09
C SER A 417 -16.54 -9.99 11.38
N ASN A 418 -15.60 -9.40 12.13
CA ASN A 418 -14.36 -8.89 11.55
C ASN A 418 -13.42 -10.06 11.25
N ARG A 419 -13.35 -10.37 9.96
CA ARG A 419 -12.41 -11.29 9.36
C ARG A 419 -12.17 -10.92 7.90
N PRO A 420 -11.13 -11.44 7.24
CA PRO A 420 -11.05 -11.35 5.79
C PRO A 420 -12.27 -12.05 5.15
N GLU A 421 -13.05 -11.28 4.39
CA GLU A 421 -14.21 -11.78 3.64
C GLU A 421 -13.77 -12.42 2.31
N THR A 422 -12.83 -13.37 2.42
CA THR A 422 -12.13 -14.00 1.29
C THR A 422 -11.97 -15.50 1.49
N THR A 423 -11.71 -16.26 0.42
CA THR A 423 -11.16 -17.62 0.52
C THR A 423 -9.64 -17.62 0.75
N LEU A 424 -9.08 -18.77 1.15
CA LEU A 424 -7.63 -18.96 1.29
C LEU A 424 -6.91 -18.83 -0.06
N ALA A 425 -7.51 -19.22 -1.18
CA ALA A 425 -6.89 -19.08 -2.49
C ALA A 425 -6.80 -17.60 -2.92
N LYS A 426 -7.80 -16.78 -2.57
CA LYS A 426 -7.73 -15.33 -2.74
C LYS A 426 -6.54 -14.73 -2.00
N GLN A 427 -6.29 -15.14 -0.75
CA GLN A 427 -5.13 -14.66 0.03
C GLN A 427 -3.78 -14.95 -0.65
N LEU A 428 -3.65 -16.07 -1.38
CA LEU A 428 -2.47 -16.36 -2.19
C LEU A 428 -2.40 -15.49 -3.45
N ALA A 429 -3.53 -15.28 -4.12
CA ALA A 429 -3.61 -14.50 -5.35
C ALA A 429 -3.17 -13.03 -5.15
N LEU A 430 -3.38 -12.48 -3.95
CA LEU A 430 -3.04 -11.08 -3.63
C LEU A 430 -1.55 -10.74 -3.79
N TYR A 431 -0.65 -11.71 -3.62
CA TYR A 431 0.80 -11.51 -3.85
C TYR A 431 1.14 -11.16 -5.30
N VAL A 432 0.26 -11.53 -6.25
CA VAL A 432 0.39 -11.20 -7.67
C VAL A 432 -0.54 -10.06 -8.05
N VAL A 433 -1.77 -10.00 -7.51
CA VAL A 433 -2.72 -8.94 -7.87
C VAL A 433 -2.27 -7.57 -7.35
N LEU A 434 -1.92 -7.46 -6.06
CA LEU A 434 -1.55 -6.21 -5.42
C LEU A 434 -0.03 -6.07 -5.40
N TYR A 435 0.52 -5.29 -6.34
CA TYR A 435 1.95 -5.08 -6.43
C TYR A 435 2.52 -4.29 -5.24
N SER A 436 3.56 -4.84 -4.63
CA SER A 436 4.48 -4.14 -3.74
C SER A 436 5.86 -4.78 -3.82
N PRO A 437 6.96 -3.99 -3.80
CA PRO A 437 8.31 -4.54 -3.67
C PRO A 437 8.59 -5.08 -2.25
N VAL A 438 7.73 -4.78 -1.27
CA VAL A 438 7.74 -5.39 0.06
C VAL A 438 6.40 -6.06 0.32
N GLN A 439 6.40 -7.39 0.40
CA GLN A 439 5.19 -8.18 0.61
C GLN A 439 5.22 -8.85 1.97
N MET A 440 4.26 -8.55 2.83
CA MET A 440 4.14 -9.24 4.11
C MET A 440 3.47 -10.60 3.93
N ALA A 441 3.96 -11.61 4.63
CA ALA A 441 3.17 -12.75 5.09
C ALA A 441 2.64 -12.41 6.48
N ALA A 442 1.43 -11.85 6.51
CA ALA A 442 0.91 -11.11 7.64
C ALA A 442 0.49 -11.96 8.85
N ASP A 443 0.14 -13.23 8.64
CA ASP A 443 -0.41 -14.08 9.70
C ASP A 443 0.66 -14.55 10.69
N LEU A 444 0.21 -15.16 11.78
CA LEU A 444 1.08 -15.78 12.78
C LEU A 444 1.82 -16.98 12.17
N PRO A 445 3.11 -17.21 12.52
CA PRO A 445 3.91 -18.33 12.04
C PRO A 445 3.21 -19.70 12.13
N GLU A 446 2.56 -19.97 13.27
CA GLU A 446 1.83 -21.21 13.53
C GLU A 446 0.68 -21.47 12.54
N ASN A 447 0.03 -20.42 12.02
CA ASN A 447 -1.06 -20.55 11.05
C ASN A 447 -0.54 -20.96 9.68
N TYR A 448 0.67 -20.54 9.31
CA TYR A 448 1.37 -20.99 8.12
C TYR A 448 1.88 -22.43 8.27
N GLU A 449 2.46 -22.77 9.43
CA GLU A 449 2.94 -24.14 9.70
C GLU A 449 1.80 -25.17 9.70
N ALA A 450 0.58 -24.75 10.03
CA ALA A 450 -0.62 -25.58 9.95
C ALA A 450 -1.09 -25.85 8.50
N LYS A 451 -0.64 -25.08 7.49
CA LYS A 451 -1.05 -25.22 6.08
C LYS A 451 0.16 -25.14 5.13
N PRO A 452 1.16 -26.04 5.27
CA PRO A 452 2.45 -25.92 4.58
C PRO A 452 2.34 -26.01 3.04
N GLU A 453 1.34 -26.73 2.52
CA GLU A 453 1.12 -26.86 1.08
C GLU A 453 0.70 -25.53 0.45
N ALA A 454 -0.29 -24.84 1.03
CA ALA A 454 -0.69 -23.51 0.59
C ALA A 454 0.43 -22.47 0.79
N PHE A 455 1.15 -22.58 1.92
CA PHE A 455 2.26 -21.68 2.24
C PHE A 455 3.42 -21.76 1.23
N GLN A 456 3.54 -22.88 0.52
CA GLN A 456 4.56 -23.05 -0.52
C GLN A 456 4.46 -21.98 -1.62
N PHE A 457 3.25 -21.53 -1.99
CA PHE A 457 3.09 -20.43 -2.95
C PHE A 457 3.71 -19.13 -2.43
N ILE A 458 3.44 -18.77 -1.16
CA ILE A 458 4.01 -17.56 -0.53
C ILE A 458 5.53 -17.64 -0.49
N LYS A 459 6.11 -18.83 -0.26
CA LYS A 459 7.56 -19.03 -0.30
C LYS A 459 8.14 -18.85 -1.71
N ASP A 460 7.41 -19.26 -2.73
CA ASP A 460 7.87 -19.26 -4.13
C ASP A 460 7.66 -17.94 -4.88
N VAL A 461 6.59 -17.20 -4.59
CA VAL A 461 6.23 -15.97 -5.31
C VAL A 461 7.27 -14.85 -5.12
N GLU A 462 7.60 -14.12 -6.18
CA GLU A 462 8.52 -12.97 -6.09
C GLU A 462 7.80 -11.68 -5.66
N ALA A 463 8.56 -10.68 -5.24
CA ALA A 463 8.06 -9.32 -4.98
C ALA A 463 8.61 -8.30 -6.00
N ASP A 464 9.55 -8.70 -6.86
CA ASP A 464 10.12 -7.86 -7.93
C ASP A 464 9.88 -8.52 -9.28
N TRP A 465 9.45 -7.71 -10.25
CA TRP A 465 8.89 -8.20 -11.51
C TRP A 465 9.61 -7.55 -12.68
N GLU A 466 10.02 -8.36 -13.66
CA GLU A 466 10.56 -7.87 -14.94
C GLU A 466 9.44 -7.28 -15.81
N GLN A 467 8.28 -7.94 -15.81
CA GLN A 467 7.11 -7.56 -16.59
C GLN A 467 5.85 -7.81 -15.78
N SER A 468 4.84 -6.98 -15.98
CA SER A 468 3.52 -7.11 -15.35
C SER A 468 2.44 -6.75 -16.36
N ILE A 469 1.39 -7.58 -16.43
CA ILE A 469 0.30 -7.43 -17.38
C ILE A 469 -1.01 -7.71 -16.64
N ALA A 470 -1.88 -6.71 -16.53
CA ALA A 470 -3.29 -6.95 -16.24
C ALA A 470 -3.95 -7.54 -17.47
N LEU A 471 -4.40 -8.79 -17.37
CA LEU A 471 -4.89 -9.60 -18.49
C LEU A 471 -6.38 -9.38 -18.74
N ALA A 472 -7.16 -9.32 -17.67
CA ALA A 472 -8.61 -9.18 -17.70
C ALA A 472 -9.09 -8.64 -16.37
N GLY A 473 -10.20 -7.90 -16.38
CA GLY A 473 -10.81 -7.41 -15.16
C GLY A 473 -11.87 -6.34 -15.44
N GLU A 474 -12.72 -6.13 -14.45
CA GLU A 474 -13.76 -5.10 -14.41
C GLU A 474 -13.75 -4.49 -13.00
N ILE A 475 -13.94 -3.17 -12.90
CA ILE A 475 -13.77 -2.42 -11.66
C ILE A 475 -14.80 -2.87 -10.62
N GLY A 476 -14.32 -3.35 -9.47
CA GLY A 476 -15.16 -3.86 -8.39
C GLY A 476 -15.46 -5.35 -8.50
N ASP A 477 -15.43 -5.91 -9.72
CA ASP A 477 -15.87 -7.27 -9.98
C ASP A 477 -14.72 -8.29 -9.87
N TYR A 478 -13.67 -8.13 -10.68
CA TYR A 478 -12.55 -9.08 -10.74
C TYR A 478 -11.33 -8.49 -11.41
N ILE A 479 -10.16 -9.10 -11.16
CA ILE A 479 -8.91 -8.77 -11.84
C ILE A 479 -8.03 -10.01 -11.94
N ALA A 480 -7.35 -10.16 -13.08
CA ALA A 480 -6.33 -11.17 -13.33
C ALA A 480 -5.04 -10.50 -13.80
N PHE A 481 -3.93 -10.80 -13.12
CA PHE A 481 -2.59 -10.37 -13.47
C PHE A 481 -1.72 -11.56 -13.86
N ALA A 482 -0.82 -11.35 -14.82
CA ALA A 482 0.38 -12.15 -14.99
C ALA A 482 1.63 -11.29 -14.79
N ARG A 483 2.61 -11.81 -14.06
CA ARG A 483 3.89 -11.14 -13.82
C ARG A 483 5.05 -12.10 -13.99
N GLN A 484 6.13 -11.62 -14.61
CA GLN A 484 7.36 -12.39 -14.75
C GLN A 484 8.33 -12.03 -13.64
N GLY A 485 8.69 -13.00 -12.81
CA GLY A 485 9.66 -12.81 -11.72
C GLY A 485 10.98 -12.30 -12.25
N ARG A 486 11.51 -11.24 -11.64
CA ARG A 486 12.75 -10.62 -12.14
C ARG A 486 13.96 -11.54 -11.94
N LYS A 487 13.97 -12.32 -10.86
CA LYS A 487 15.05 -13.23 -10.49
C LYS A 487 14.94 -14.58 -11.17
N SER A 488 13.78 -15.23 -11.09
CA SER A 488 13.59 -16.59 -11.63
C SER A 488 13.32 -16.60 -13.14
N LYS A 489 12.81 -15.49 -13.70
CA LYS A 489 12.22 -15.40 -15.05
C LYS A 489 11.01 -16.31 -15.25
N GLU A 490 10.48 -16.91 -14.19
CA GLU A 490 9.23 -17.67 -14.19
C GLU A 490 8.04 -16.72 -14.19
N TRP A 491 6.89 -17.20 -14.67
CA TRP A 491 5.66 -16.42 -14.66
C TRP A 491 4.77 -16.81 -13.48
N PHE A 492 4.07 -15.83 -12.94
CA PHE A 492 3.08 -15.97 -11.90
C PHE A 492 1.78 -15.35 -12.35
N LEU A 493 0.66 -15.99 -12.07
CA LEU A 493 -0.68 -15.47 -12.30
C LEU A 493 -1.44 -15.42 -10.99
N GLY A 494 -2.15 -14.32 -10.76
CA GLY A 494 -3.11 -14.19 -9.68
C GLY A 494 -4.42 -13.65 -10.24
N ALA A 495 -5.54 -14.21 -9.83
CA ALA A 495 -6.84 -13.59 -10.07
C ALA A 495 -7.70 -13.64 -8.83
N VAL A 496 -8.52 -12.61 -8.64
CA VAL A 496 -9.48 -12.48 -7.53
C VAL A 496 -10.82 -12.00 -8.06
N THR A 497 -11.88 -12.33 -7.31
CA THR A 497 -13.25 -11.87 -7.56
C THR A 497 -13.85 -11.20 -6.33
N ASP A 498 -14.98 -10.56 -6.55
CA ASP A 498 -15.91 -9.97 -5.60
C ASP A 498 -16.81 -11.01 -4.91
N GLU A 499 -17.99 -10.61 -4.43
CA GLU A 499 -18.94 -11.51 -3.77
C GLU A 499 -19.54 -12.55 -4.72
N ASP A 500 -19.43 -12.35 -6.03
CA ASP A 500 -19.97 -13.25 -7.03
C ASP A 500 -18.92 -14.26 -7.48
N ALA A 501 -19.37 -15.51 -7.59
CA ALA A 501 -18.59 -16.60 -8.14
C ALA A 501 -18.41 -16.41 -9.65
N ARG A 502 -17.19 -16.56 -10.18
CA ARG A 502 -16.90 -16.28 -11.59
C ARG A 502 -16.13 -17.39 -12.29
N ASP A 503 -16.46 -17.63 -13.55
CA ASP A 503 -15.71 -18.46 -14.48
C ASP A 503 -14.94 -17.58 -15.46
N LEU A 504 -13.61 -17.72 -15.48
CA LEU A 504 -12.72 -16.94 -16.31
C LEU A 504 -12.00 -17.85 -17.32
N SER A 505 -11.81 -17.33 -18.54
CA SER A 505 -10.92 -17.90 -19.55
C SER A 505 -9.76 -16.94 -19.75
N VAL A 506 -8.65 -17.19 -19.05
CA VAL A 506 -7.50 -16.27 -19.04
C VAL A 506 -6.54 -16.64 -20.17
N PRO A 507 -6.16 -15.71 -21.06
CA PRO A 507 -5.20 -16.00 -22.12
C PRO A 507 -3.79 -16.20 -21.54
N LEU A 508 -3.11 -17.26 -21.98
CA LEU A 508 -1.69 -17.52 -21.67
C LEU A 508 -0.77 -16.91 -22.74
N SER A 509 -1.15 -15.77 -23.31
CA SER A 509 -0.37 -15.05 -24.34
C SER A 509 0.90 -14.41 -23.80
N PHE A 510 1.02 -14.27 -22.49
CA PHE A 510 2.24 -13.82 -21.80
C PHE A 510 3.34 -14.89 -21.75
N LEU A 511 2.97 -16.16 -21.95
CA LEU A 511 3.92 -17.25 -22.08
C LEU A 511 4.40 -17.36 -23.54
N GLU A 512 5.65 -17.81 -23.72
CA GLU A 512 6.21 -18.06 -25.05
C GLU A 512 5.34 -19.06 -25.85
N VAL A 513 4.87 -18.66 -27.03
CA VAL A 513 3.95 -19.42 -27.87
C VAL A 513 4.51 -20.81 -28.21
N GLY A 514 3.71 -21.85 -28.00
CA GLY A 514 4.09 -23.24 -28.30
C GLY A 514 5.03 -23.88 -27.27
N LYS A 515 5.56 -23.13 -26.30
CA LYS A 515 6.40 -23.67 -25.23
C LYS A 515 5.54 -24.23 -24.10
N ARG A 516 5.97 -25.37 -23.55
CA ARG A 516 5.27 -26.05 -22.45
C ARG A 516 5.75 -25.55 -21.10
N TYR A 517 4.81 -25.37 -20.19
CA TYR A 517 5.05 -24.96 -18.81
C TYR A 517 4.34 -25.92 -17.86
N ARG A 518 5.00 -26.25 -16.76
CA ARG A 518 4.36 -26.87 -15.62
C ARG A 518 3.73 -25.77 -14.78
N ALA A 519 2.41 -25.71 -14.79
CA ALA A 519 1.61 -24.82 -13.96
C ALA A 519 1.34 -25.48 -12.60
N GLN A 520 1.84 -24.89 -11.53
CA GLN A 520 1.46 -25.21 -10.15
C GLN A 520 0.31 -24.29 -9.76
N VAL A 521 -0.88 -24.86 -9.58
CA VAL A 521 -2.15 -24.15 -9.47
C VAL A 521 -2.69 -24.28 -8.06
N TYR A 522 -2.95 -23.15 -7.41
CA TYR A 522 -3.56 -23.02 -6.09
C TYR A 522 -4.91 -22.32 -6.30
N ARG A 523 -6.01 -23.06 -6.27
CA ARG A 523 -7.34 -22.53 -6.60
C ARG A 523 -8.37 -22.92 -5.57
N ASP A 524 -9.48 -22.19 -5.58
CA ASP A 524 -10.69 -22.56 -4.87
C ASP A 524 -11.12 -24.00 -5.21
N GLY A 525 -11.53 -24.74 -4.16
CA GLY A 525 -12.18 -26.03 -4.29
C GLY A 525 -13.61 -25.92 -4.82
N PRO A 526 -14.23 -27.03 -5.27
CA PRO A 526 -15.58 -27.01 -5.83
C PRO A 526 -16.65 -26.40 -4.90
N ASP A 527 -16.52 -26.63 -3.60
CA ASP A 527 -17.44 -26.15 -2.56
C ASP A 527 -16.90 -24.94 -1.79
N ALA A 528 -15.90 -24.25 -2.34
CA ALA A 528 -15.33 -23.06 -1.70
C ALA A 528 -16.30 -21.89 -1.76
N ASP A 529 -16.38 -21.18 -0.65
CA ASP A 529 -17.21 -19.99 -0.46
C ASP A 529 -16.65 -19.21 0.72
N TRP A 530 -16.46 -17.90 0.58
CA TRP A 530 -15.80 -17.12 1.62
C TRP A 530 -16.57 -17.12 2.95
N LYS A 531 -17.91 -17.23 2.92
CA LYS A 531 -18.75 -17.21 4.12
C LYS A 531 -18.73 -18.55 4.84
N THR A 532 -18.94 -19.64 4.10
CA THR A 532 -19.27 -20.95 4.68
C THR A 532 -18.13 -21.96 4.63
N ASN A 533 -17.22 -21.85 3.66
CA ASN A 533 -16.14 -22.81 3.47
C ASN A 533 -14.89 -22.16 2.85
N PRO A 534 -14.28 -21.16 3.51
CA PRO A 534 -13.23 -20.34 2.91
C PRO A 534 -11.90 -21.10 2.73
N TYR A 535 -11.75 -22.27 3.33
CA TYR A 535 -10.52 -23.06 3.31
C TYR A 535 -10.49 -24.15 2.23
N ALA A 536 -11.61 -24.44 1.55
CA ALA A 536 -11.63 -25.45 0.50
C ALA A 536 -10.75 -25.02 -0.67
N MET A 537 -9.65 -25.75 -0.87
CA MET A 537 -8.61 -25.44 -1.86
C MET A 537 -8.20 -26.71 -2.60
N VAL A 538 -7.86 -26.56 -3.87
CA VAL A 538 -7.18 -27.58 -4.67
C VAL A 538 -5.80 -27.05 -5.06
N ILE A 539 -4.78 -27.86 -4.80
CA ILE A 539 -3.40 -27.64 -5.26
C ILE A 539 -3.07 -28.73 -6.27
N GLU A 540 -2.78 -28.35 -7.50
CA GLU A 540 -2.54 -29.30 -8.60
C GLU A 540 -1.42 -28.85 -9.53
N GLU A 541 -0.74 -29.81 -10.15
CA GLU A 541 0.19 -29.53 -11.25
C GLU A 541 -0.44 -29.98 -12.57
N LYS A 542 -0.38 -29.12 -13.59
CA LYS A 542 -0.73 -29.49 -14.97
C LYS A 542 0.21 -28.87 -15.98
N VAL A 543 0.33 -29.49 -17.14
CA VAL A 543 1.11 -28.91 -18.24
C VAL A 543 0.20 -28.07 -19.12
N VAL A 544 0.63 -26.84 -19.38
CA VAL A 544 -0.04 -25.89 -20.28
C VAL A 544 0.92 -25.45 -21.37
N THR A 545 0.39 -24.95 -22.49
CA THR A 545 1.20 -24.41 -23.58
C THR A 545 0.98 -22.91 -23.71
N GLY A 546 2.05 -22.15 -23.94
CA GLY A 546 1.93 -20.71 -24.20
C GLY A 546 1.12 -20.43 -25.46
N GLY A 547 0.26 -19.40 -25.39
CA GLY A 547 -0.72 -19.07 -26.44
C GLY A 547 -2.08 -19.76 -26.30
N GLU A 548 -2.25 -20.72 -25.40
CA GLU A 548 -3.56 -21.32 -25.08
C GLU A 548 -4.39 -20.44 -24.13
N SER A 549 -5.62 -20.87 -23.83
CA SER A 549 -6.43 -20.29 -22.76
C SER A 549 -6.44 -21.17 -21.51
N PHE A 550 -6.59 -20.54 -20.36
CA PHE A 550 -6.58 -21.18 -19.05
C PHE A 550 -7.92 -20.92 -18.34
N ALA A 551 -8.74 -21.96 -18.26
CA ALA A 551 -10.02 -21.90 -17.54
C ALA A 551 -9.80 -21.92 -16.02
N VAL A 552 -10.46 -21.00 -15.32
CA VAL A 552 -10.41 -20.86 -13.86
C VAL A 552 -11.80 -20.57 -13.33
N ARG A 553 -12.21 -21.31 -12.30
CA ARG A 553 -13.35 -20.99 -11.45
C ARG A 553 -12.86 -20.28 -10.19
N LEU A 554 -13.38 -19.09 -9.91
CA LEU A 554 -13.17 -18.33 -8.67
C LEU A 554 -14.44 -18.43 -7.83
N ALA A 555 -14.36 -18.94 -6.60
CA ALA A 555 -15.49 -18.94 -5.67
C ALA A 555 -15.96 -17.51 -5.36
N ALA A 556 -17.14 -17.36 -4.74
CA ALA A 556 -17.50 -16.08 -4.13
C ALA A 556 -16.40 -15.66 -3.14
N GLY A 557 -15.94 -14.41 -3.21
CA GLY A 557 -14.80 -13.90 -2.43
C GLY A 557 -13.49 -14.68 -2.70
N GLY A 558 -13.40 -15.32 -3.87
CA GLY A 558 -12.41 -16.33 -4.21
C GLY A 558 -11.24 -15.84 -5.07
N GLY A 559 -10.35 -16.77 -5.40
CA GLY A 559 -9.14 -16.47 -6.14
C GLY A 559 -8.40 -17.69 -6.68
N VAL A 560 -7.39 -17.41 -7.50
CA VAL A 560 -6.41 -18.40 -7.97
C VAL A 560 -5.02 -17.79 -7.94
N ALA A 561 -4.04 -18.60 -7.57
CA ALA A 561 -2.62 -18.29 -7.70
C ALA A 561 -1.92 -19.40 -8.50
N VAL A 562 -1.10 -19.04 -9.48
CA VAL A 562 -0.43 -20.00 -10.36
C VAL A 562 1.03 -19.62 -10.54
N ARG A 563 1.92 -20.61 -10.47
CA ARG A 563 3.33 -20.48 -10.85
C ARG A 563 3.59 -21.31 -12.11
N PHE A 564 4.17 -20.71 -13.15
CA PHE A 564 4.48 -21.36 -14.42
C PHE A 564 5.99 -21.57 -14.57
N ILE A 565 6.40 -22.83 -14.55
CA ILE A 565 7.79 -23.24 -14.66
C ILE A 565 8.03 -23.81 -16.07
N PRO A 566 8.95 -23.27 -16.88
CA PRO A 566 9.26 -23.83 -18.19
C PRO A 566 9.63 -25.33 -18.08
N VAL A 567 9.03 -26.17 -18.91
CA VAL A 567 9.46 -27.57 -19.06
C VAL A 567 10.78 -27.56 -19.83
N LYS A 568 11.79 -28.26 -19.31
CA LYS A 568 13.11 -28.38 -19.95
C LYS A 568 13.08 -29.30 -21.16
#